data_AF-A0A662JQ31-F1
#
_entry.id   AF-A0A662JQ31-F1
#
_cell.length_a   1.000
_cell.length_b   1.000
_cell.length_c   1.000
_cell.angle_alpha   90.00
_cell.angle_beta   90.00
_cell.angle_gamma   90.00
#
_symmetry.space_group_name_H-M   'P 1'
#
loop_
_entity.id
_entity.type
_entity.pdbx_description
1 polymer ?
#
loop_
_entity_poly.entity_id
_entity_poly.type
_entity_poly.pdbx_seq_one_letter_code
_entity_poly.pdbx_strand_id
1 'polypeptide(L)'
;MPQYHGGDLRKPTGGKFRPHRKKRKYELGREPLEPLPSDKETRIIRRVRGGNYKVGLKYVMYANVMDPETHKAYKLRILGVRENPASVDYSRRGVITRGAIIETEKGLARVTSRPGQDGVVNAVLITGGGA
;
A
#
# COMPACT_ATOMS: atom_id res chain seq x y z
N MET A 1 1.70 17.92 -6.98
CA MET A 1 1.89 19.19 -6.22
C MET A 1 2.41 18.90 -4.81
N PRO A 2 3.10 19.83 -4.12
CA PRO A 2 3.57 19.60 -2.75
C PRO A 2 2.39 19.48 -1.75
N GLN A 3 2.17 18.27 -1.22
CA GLN A 3 1.13 18.00 -0.21
C GLN A 3 1.61 18.44 1.18
N TYR A 4 0.81 19.16 1.96
CA TYR A 4 1.18 19.61 3.30
C TYR A 4 0.57 18.71 4.38
N HIS A 5 1.40 18.13 5.25
CA HIS A 5 0.99 17.25 6.36
C HIS A 5 1.30 17.85 7.74
N GLY A 6 1.21 19.18 7.87
CA GLY A 6 1.35 19.84 9.18
C GLY A 6 0.08 19.76 10.01
N GLY A 7 0.06 20.51 11.12
CA GLY A 7 -1.11 20.58 12.01
C GLY A 7 -2.36 21.12 11.33
N ASP A 8 -3.52 20.72 11.87
CA ASP A 8 -4.83 21.15 11.40
C ASP A 8 -5.03 22.67 11.57
N LEU A 9 -5.89 23.24 10.74
CA LEU A 9 -6.25 24.65 10.73
C LEU A 9 -7.34 24.99 11.76
N ARG A 10 -7.88 24.01 12.48
CA ARG A 10 -8.90 24.17 13.52
C ARG A 10 -8.49 23.51 14.84
N LYS A 11 -8.98 24.07 15.94
CA LYS A 11 -8.88 23.48 17.28
C LYS A 11 -9.96 22.41 17.46
N PRO A 12 -9.82 21.49 18.43
CA PRO A 12 -10.91 20.58 18.83
C PRO A 12 -12.20 21.32 19.21
N THR A 13 -12.08 22.54 19.76
CA THR A 13 -13.22 23.42 20.08
C THR A 13 -13.85 24.12 18.87
N GLY A 14 -13.32 23.93 17.66
CA GLY A 14 -13.79 24.55 16.41
C GLY A 14 -13.19 25.93 16.11
N GLY A 15 -12.47 26.54 17.05
CA GLY A 15 -11.80 27.82 16.83
C GLY A 15 -10.74 27.75 15.72
N LYS A 16 -10.70 28.77 14.84
CA LYS A 16 -9.72 28.84 13.74
C LYS A 16 -8.30 29.04 14.28
N PHE A 17 -7.37 28.21 13.82
CA PHE A 17 -5.96 28.34 14.16
C PHE A 17 -5.29 29.40 13.27
N ARG A 18 -4.53 30.32 13.88
CA ARG A 18 -3.73 31.31 13.16
C ARG A 18 -2.28 30.82 13.09
N PRO A 19 -1.77 30.45 11.91
CA PRO A 19 -0.39 29.99 11.79
C PRO A 19 0.57 31.14 12.06
N HIS A 20 1.54 30.94 12.95
CA HIS A 20 2.57 31.93 13.29
C HIS A 20 3.75 31.94 12.31
N ARG A 21 3.80 30.99 11.36
CA ARG A 21 4.93 30.80 10.43
C ARG A 21 4.49 30.22 9.09
N LYS A 22 5.40 30.27 8.11
CA LYS A 22 5.27 29.61 6.79
C LYS A 22 5.55 28.09 6.88
N LYS A 23 5.09 27.33 5.87
CA LYS A 23 5.29 25.88 5.74
C LYS A 23 6.77 25.51 5.63
N ARG A 24 7.18 24.38 6.21
CA ARG A 24 8.57 23.88 6.22
C ARG A 24 8.74 22.63 5.35
N LYS A 25 9.97 22.42 4.86
CA LYS A 25 10.31 21.29 3.99
C LYS A 25 10.03 19.91 4.61
N TYR A 26 10.13 19.78 5.93
CA TYR A 26 9.87 18.51 6.62
C TYR A 26 8.38 18.22 6.84
N GLU A 27 7.48 19.18 6.62
CA GLU A 27 6.02 19.01 6.68
C GLU A 27 5.46 18.56 5.31
N LEU A 28 6.34 18.33 4.34
CA LEU A 28 5.99 17.96 2.98
C LEU A 28 5.70 16.46 2.87
N GLY A 29 4.50 16.15 2.38
CA GLY A 29 4.07 14.84 1.93
C GLY A 29 4.29 14.63 0.43
N ARG A 30 3.85 13.48 -0.08
CA ARG A 30 3.89 13.11 -1.49
C ARG A 30 2.58 12.46 -1.88
N GLU A 31 2.30 12.46 -3.18
CA GLU A 31 1.19 11.72 -3.74
C GLU A 31 1.36 10.21 -3.47
N PRO A 32 0.25 9.53 -3.09
CA PRO A 32 0.28 8.11 -2.82
C PRO A 32 0.67 7.32 -4.07
N LEU A 33 1.29 6.16 -3.85
CA LEU A 33 1.42 5.17 -4.91
C LEU A 33 0.22 4.26 -4.83
N GLU A 34 -0.39 3.99 -5.98
CA GLU A 34 -1.47 3.04 -6.16
C GLU A 34 -0.91 1.87 -6.98
N PRO A 35 -0.40 0.81 -6.33
CA PRO A 35 0.17 -0.34 -7.01
C PRO A 35 -0.92 -1.12 -7.72
N LEU A 36 -0.73 -1.40 -9.00
CA LEU A 36 -1.67 -2.17 -9.83
C LEU A 36 -1.06 -3.52 -10.25
N PRO A 37 -1.86 -4.60 -10.34
CA PRO A 37 -1.42 -5.85 -10.94
C PRO A 37 -1.18 -5.63 -12.45
N SER A 38 -0.03 -6.09 -12.94
CA SER A 38 0.33 -6.03 -14.36
C SER A 38 1.46 -7.01 -14.65
N ASP A 39 1.66 -7.36 -15.91
CA ASP A 39 2.78 -8.22 -16.35
C ASP A 39 4.15 -7.53 -16.19
N LYS A 40 4.17 -6.21 -16.00
CA LYS A 40 5.40 -5.44 -15.78
C LYS A 40 5.61 -5.21 -14.28
N GLU A 41 6.85 -5.38 -13.84
CA GLU A 41 7.26 -5.00 -12.49
C GLU A 41 7.99 -3.66 -12.52
N THR A 42 7.40 -2.62 -11.93
CA THR A 42 8.01 -1.28 -11.89
C THR A 42 8.14 -0.81 -10.45
N ARG A 43 9.39 -0.67 -10.01
CA ARG A 43 9.74 -0.12 -8.70
C ARG A 43 10.15 1.34 -8.86
N ILE A 44 9.66 2.17 -7.95
CA ILE A 44 9.99 3.59 -7.86
C ILE A 44 10.82 3.79 -6.60
N ILE A 45 12.08 4.15 -6.80
CA ILE A 45 13.00 4.48 -5.72
C ILE A 45 12.83 5.96 -5.39
N ARG A 46 12.54 6.27 -4.12
CA ARG A 46 12.32 7.63 -3.62
C ARG A 46 13.36 7.97 -2.57
N ARG A 47 14.16 9.01 -2.82
CA ARG A 47 15.02 9.61 -1.79
C ARG A 47 14.16 10.31 -0.74
N VAL A 48 14.41 10.00 0.53
CA VAL A 48 13.72 10.61 1.68
C VAL A 48 14.71 11.41 2.54
N ARG A 49 14.22 12.00 3.64
CA ARG A 49 15.03 12.81 4.55
C ARG A 49 16.17 11.96 5.15
N GLY A 50 17.32 12.59 5.37
CA GLY A 50 18.48 11.95 6.00
C GLY A 50 19.28 11.03 5.08
N GLY A 51 19.10 11.12 3.75
CA GLY A 51 19.86 10.31 2.79
C GLY A 51 19.33 8.91 2.55
N ASN A 52 18.27 8.50 3.26
CA ASN A 52 17.65 7.19 3.08
C ASN A 52 16.84 7.09 1.77
N TYR A 53 16.54 5.86 1.39
CA TYR A 53 15.71 5.53 0.24
C TYR A 53 14.51 4.68 0.67
N LYS A 54 13.37 4.89 0.00
CA LYS A 54 12.21 4.01 0.09
C LYS A 54 11.86 3.50 -1.29
N VAL A 55 11.44 2.25 -1.39
CA VAL A 55 11.08 1.61 -2.66
C VAL A 55 9.58 1.36 -2.67
N GLY A 56 8.88 1.96 -3.62
CA GLY A 56 7.45 1.73 -3.80
C GLY A 56 7.17 0.99 -5.10
N LEU A 57 6.13 0.17 -5.12
CA LEU A 57 5.66 -0.48 -6.34
C LEU A 57 4.64 0.41 -7.07
N LYS A 58 4.77 0.50 -8.40
CA LYS A 58 3.74 1.05 -9.30
C LYS A 58 2.97 -0.06 -10.00
N TYR A 59 3.70 -1.05 -10.49
CA TYR A 59 3.14 -2.24 -11.12
C TYR A 59 3.77 -3.48 -10.50
N VAL A 60 2.98 -4.53 -10.28
CA VAL A 60 3.42 -5.78 -9.65
C VAL A 60 2.87 -6.99 -10.39
N MET A 61 3.73 -7.99 -10.59
CA MET A 61 3.37 -9.26 -11.22
C MET A 61 3.28 -10.42 -10.20
N TYR A 62 4.17 -10.42 -9.21
CA TYR A 62 4.33 -11.52 -8.26
C TYR A 62 4.06 -11.10 -6.82
N ALA A 63 3.50 -12.03 -6.05
CA ALA A 63 3.42 -11.96 -4.59
C ALA A 63 4.17 -13.14 -3.96
N ASN A 64 4.80 -12.89 -2.83
CA ASN A 64 5.30 -13.94 -1.96
C ASN A 64 4.16 -14.34 -1.02
N VAL A 65 3.61 -15.52 -1.23
CA VAL A 65 2.46 -16.03 -0.51
C VAL A 65 2.92 -17.09 0.48
N MET A 66 2.70 -16.85 1.77
CA MET A 66 2.94 -17.82 2.82
C MET A 66 1.70 -18.67 3.03
N ASP A 67 1.89 -19.98 3.02
CA ASP A 67 0.87 -20.94 3.45
C ASP A 67 1.00 -21.18 4.97
N PRO A 68 -0.03 -20.85 5.77
CA PRO A 68 0.04 -20.99 7.21
C PRO A 68 0.03 -22.46 7.68
N GLU A 69 -0.52 -23.40 6.89
CA GLU A 69 -0.57 -24.82 7.27
C GLU A 69 0.76 -25.52 6.97
N THR A 70 1.32 -25.27 5.79
CA THR A 70 2.58 -25.92 5.38
C THR A 70 3.81 -25.12 5.80
N HIS A 71 3.65 -23.91 6.35
CA HIS A 71 4.70 -22.95 6.70
C HIS A 71 5.69 -22.63 5.57
N LYS A 72 5.30 -22.89 4.32
CA LYS A 72 6.12 -22.65 3.13
C LYS A 72 5.69 -21.37 2.41
N ALA A 73 6.67 -20.64 1.89
CA ALA A 73 6.43 -19.47 1.06
C ALA A 73 6.57 -19.83 -0.43
N TYR A 74 5.64 -19.37 -1.24
CA TYR A 74 5.61 -19.57 -2.68
C TYR A 74 5.59 -18.22 -3.38
N LYS A 75 6.39 -18.09 -4.45
CA LYS A 75 6.30 -16.95 -5.34
C LYS A 75 5.24 -17.24 -6.38
N LEU A 76 4.10 -16.57 -6.28
CA LEU A 76 2.93 -16.80 -7.13
C LEU A 76 2.60 -15.55 -7.94
N ARG A 77 2.00 -15.75 -9.11
CA ARG A 77 1.49 -14.65 -9.93
C ARG A 77 0.17 -14.13 -9.35
N ILE A 78 0.00 -12.80 -9.39
CA ILE A 78 -1.24 -12.13 -8.99
C ILE A 78 -2.15 -12.06 -10.22
N LEU A 79 -3.37 -12.59 -10.10
CA LEU A 79 -4.38 -12.51 -11.15
C LEU A 79 -5.19 -11.21 -11.03
N GLY A 80 -5.54 -10.83 -9.80
CA GLY A 80 -6.33 -9.65 -9.52
C GLY A 80 -6.53 -9.40 -8.04
N VAL A 81 -7.30 -8.35 -7.73
CA VAL A 81 -7.75 -8.03 -6.37
C VAL A 81 -9.24 -8.34 -6.28
N ARG A 82 -9.63 -9.15 -5.30
CA ARG A 82 -11.05 -9.46 -5.05
C ARG A 82 -11.71 -8.39 -4.20
N GLU A 83 -11.08 -8.06 -3.07
CA GLU A 83 -11.64 -7.12 -2.11
C GLU A 83 -10.54 -6.30 -1.44
N ASN A 84 -10.81 -5.01 -1.23
CA ASN A 84 -9.96 -4.11 -0.47
C ASN A 84 -10.75 -3.47 0.68
N PRO A 85 -10.40 -3.75 1.95
CA PRO A 85 -11.12 -3.18 3.10
C PRO A 85 -10.95 -1.67 3.23
N ALA A 86 -9.96 -1.07 2.55
CA ALA A 86 -9.72 0.37 2.62
C ALA A 86 -10.74 1.19 1.80
N SER A 87 -11.21 0.67 0.67
CA SER A 87 -12.19 1.32 -0.19
C SER A 87 -12.73 0.37 -1.26
N VAL A 88 -14.02 0.46 -1.53
CA VAL A 88 -14.69 -0.27 -2.63
C VAL A 88 -14.13 0.13 -3.99
N ASP A 89 -13.77 1.40 -4.18
CA ASP A 89 -13.21 1.87 -5.46
C ASP A 89 -11.81 1.31 -5.71
N TYR A 90 -11.06 1.00 -4.66
CA TYR A 90 -9.77 0.31 -4.79
C TYR A 90 -9.94 -1.15 -5.19
N SER A 91 -11.00 -1.83 -4.74
CA SER A 91 -11.37 -3.15 -5.27
C SER A 91 -11.66 -3.07 -6.76
N ARG A 92 -12.47 -2.10 -7.20
CA ARG A 92 -12.84 -1.92 -8.63
C ARG A 92 -11.64 -1.61 -9.52
N ARG A 93 -10.71 -0.78 -9.04
CA ARG A 93 -9.49 -0.42 -9.79
C ARG A 93 -8.38 -1.47 -9.71
N GLY A 94 -8.50 -2.45 -8.81
CA GLY A 94 -7.45 -3.43 -8.57
C GLY A 94 -6.24 -2.89 -7.81
N VAL A 95 -6.40 -1.88 -6.96
CA VAL A 95 -5.28 -1.29 -6.20
C VAL A 95 -4.92 -2.18 -5.01
N ILE A 96 -3.64 -2.54 -4.93
CA ILE A 96 -3.12 -3.42 -3.88
C ILE A 96 -2.64 -2.58 -2.69
N THR A 97 -3.36 -2.67 -1.58
CA THR A 97 -2.98 -2.07 -0.29
C THR A 97 -2.79 -3.15 0.78
N ARG A 98 -2.25 -2.76 1.93
CA ARG A 98 -2.18 -3.65 3.09
C ARG A 98 -3.59 -4.08 3.49
N GLY A 99 -3.80 -5.38 3.62
CA GLY A 99 -5.08 -5.98 3.98
C GLY A 99 -5.99 -6.32 2.80
N ALA A 100 -5.60 -5.96 1.56
CA ALA A 100 -6.34 -6.38 0.38
C ALA A 100 -6.31 -7.91 0.22
N ILE A 101 -7.42 -8.47 -0.24
CA ILE A 101 -7.59 -9.87 -0.61
C ILE A 101 -7.31 -9.99 -2.11
N ILE A 102 -6.25 -10.73 -2.44
CA ILE A 102 -5.77 -10.94 -3.80
C ILE A 102 -6.03 -12.38 -4.26
N GLU A 103 -6.25 -12.52 -5.56
CA GLU A 103 -6.37 -13.80 -6.24
C GLU A 103 -5.00 -14.21 -6.79
N THR A 104 -4.55 -15.40 -6.40
CA THR A 104 -3.29 -15.99 -6.84
C THR A 104 -3.52 -17.39 -7.39
N GLU A 105 -2.53 -17.94 -8.08
CA GLU A 105 -2.62 -19.28 -8.71
C GLU A 105 -2.98 -20.42 -7.74
N LYS A 106 -2.65 -20.27 -6.45
CA LYS A 106 -2.95 -21.26 -5.41
C LYS A 106 -4.27 -20.98 -4.65
N GLY A 107 -4.84 -19.78 -4.81
CA GLY A 107 -6.07 -19.37 -4.13
C GLY A 107 -6.04 -17.93 -3.63
N LEU A 108 -6.93 -17.64 -2.66
CA LEU A 108 -7.09 -16.31 -2.07
C LEU A 108 -6.02 -16.06 -1.00
N ALA A 109 -5.40 -14.90 -1.06
CA ALA A 109 -4.39 -14.49 -0.10
C ALA A 109 -4.64 -13.06 0.40
N ARG A 110 -4.35 -12.82 1.68
CA ARG A 110 -4.45 -11.51 2.32
C ARG A 110 -3.07 -10.84 2.35
N VAL A 111 -2.98 -9.64 1.81
CA VAL A 111 -1.72 -8.86 1.77
C VAL A 111 -1.37 -8.34 3.16
N THR A 112 -0.13 -8.58 3.60
CA THR A 112 0.39 -8.14 4.90
C THR A 112 1.37 -6.97 4.80
N SER A 113 2.07 -6.84 3.66
CA SER A 113 3.05 -5.77 3.41
C SER A 113 2.42 -4.43 3.05
N ARG A 114 3.23 -3.36 2.99
CA ARG A 114 2.87 -2.03 2.44
C ARG A 114 3.59 -1.81 1.11
N PRO A 115 3.00 -2.19 -0.04
CA PRO A 115 3.72 -2.26 -1.30
C PRO A 115 4.27 -0.91 -1.80
N GLY A 116 3.61 0.20 -1.42
CA GLY A 116 4.07 1.56 -1.75
C GLY A 116 5.29 2.07 -0.96
N GLN A 117 5.77 1.31 0.04
CA GLN A 117 6.92 1.70 0.89
C GLN A 117 7.99 0.60 0.98
N ASP A 118 7.56 -0.67 1.00
CA ASP A 118 8.44 -1.83 1.19
C ASP A 118 8.97 -2.38 -0.15
N GLY A 119 8.29 -2.10 -1.26
CA GLY A 119 8.73 -2.49 -2.60
C GLY A 119 8.44 -3.95 -2.97
N VAL A 120 7.76 -4.69 -2.09
CA VAL A 120 7.38 -6.10 -2.25
C VAL A 120 5.93 -6.35 -1.81
N VAL A 121 5.29 -7.34 -2.40
CA VAL A 121 3.96 -7.82 -2.00
C VAL A 121 4.13 -9.15 -1.29
N ASN A 122 3.89 -9.14 0.03
CA ASN A 122 3.83 -10.35 0.84
C ASN A 122 2.38 -10.57 1.25
N ALA A 123 1.92 -11.82 1.16
CA ALA A 123 0.57 -12.21 1.49
C ALA A 123 0.55 -13.55 2.24
N VAL A 124 -0.56 -13.83 2.90
CA VAL A 124 -0.81 -15.09 3.62
C VAL A 124 -2.05 -15.73 3.03
N LEU A 125 -2.02 -17.03 2.71
CA LEU A 125 -3.19 -17.76 2.24
C LEU A 125 -4.29 -17.74 3.30
N ILE A 126 -5.53 -17.60 2.85
CA ILE A 126 -6.69 -17.70 3.72
C ILE A 126 -7.13 -19.17 3.72
N THR A 127 -6.75 -19.93 4.75
CA THR A 127 -7.07 -21.37 4.88
C THR A 127 -8.43 -21.64 5.53
N GLY A 128 -9.08 -20.62 6.11
CA GLY A 128 -10.41 -20.78 6.73
C GLY A 128 -11.24 -19.50 6.69
N GLY A 129 -12.46 -19.63 6.16
CA GLY A 129 -13.55 -18.65 6.23
C GLY A 129 -13.82 -17.92 4.92
N GLY A 130 -15.00 -17.98 4.32
CA GLY A 130 -16.30 -18.53 4.72
C GLY A 130 -17.32 -18.17 3.63
N ALA A 131 -18.51 -18.75 3.71
CA ALA A 131 -19.66 -18.57 2.82
C ALA A 131 -19.99 -17.10 2.47
#